data_AF-A0A521X4K9-F1
#
_entry.id   AF-A0A521X4K9-F1
#
_cell.length_a   1.000
_cell.length_b   1.000
_cell.length_c   1.000
_cell.angle_alpha   90.00
_cell.angle_beta   90.00
_cell.angle_gamma   90.00
#
_symmetry.space_group_name_H-M   'P 1'
#
loop_
_entity.id
_entity.type
_entity.pdbx_description
1 polymer ?
#
loop_
_entity_poly.entity_id
_entity_poly.type
_entity_poly.pdbx_seq_one_letter_code
_entity_poly.pdbx_strand_id
1 'polypeptide(L)'
;MANSRQTRVQYHCSFCGKNQDQVKRLIAGPGAVYICDECVELCREIIDEEAAGPAKTKVGAGQRTPPPKQIFDSLSEYVVGQEQAKKVLSVAVYNHYKRINSSSGQNPDVELEKSNILFVGPTGVGKTHLARTLAKMLDVPFTIADATALTEAGYVGEDVENILLHLIQAADFDVQRAERGIVYIDEIDKISRKSDNPSITRDVSGEGVQQALLKIIE
;
A
#
# COMPACT_ATOMS: atom_id res chain seq x y z
N MET A 1 -18.61 10.04 65.08
CA MET A 1 -19.20 10.35 63.77
C MET A 1 -18.52 11.59 63.22
N ALA A 2 -17.74 11.47 62.14
CA ALA A 2 -17.39 12.58 61.25
C ALA A 2 -16.69 11.98 60.01
N ASN A 3 -17.49 11.46 59.08
CA ASN A 3 -16.99 10.96 57.80
C ASN A 3 -16.80 12.17 56.88
N SER A 4 -15.58 12.66 56.75
CA SER A 4 -15.21 13.73 55.83
C SER A 4 -15.34 13.22 54.39
N ARG A 5 -16.51 13.44 53.78
CA ARG A 5 -16.69 13.29 52.33
C ARG A 5 -15.77 14.27 51.61
N GLN A 6 -14.58 13.80 51.22
CA GLN A 6 -13.77 14.47 50.20
C GLN A 6 -14.58 14.45 48.91
N THR A 7 -15.19 15.58 48.56
CA THR A 7 -15.80 15.80 47.25
C THR A 7 -14.66 15.78 46.22
N ARG A 8 -14.38 14.62 45.62
CA ARG A 8 -13.42 14.52 44.52
C ARG A 8 -13.94 15.37 43.38
N VAL A 9 -13.29 16.49 43.12
CA VAL A 9 -13.58 17.34 41.96
C VAL A 9 -13.28 16.49 40.72
N GLN A 10 -14.32 16.08 40.01
CA GLN A 10 -14.16 15.31 38.78
C GLN A 10 -13.87 16.27 37.63
N TYR A 11 -12.63 16.25 37.15
CA TYR A 11 -12.24 16.97 35.95
C TYR A 11 -12.68 16.17 34.72
N HIS A 12 -13.28 16.86 33.76
CA HIS A 12 -13.81 16.29 32.52
C HIS A 12 -13.27 17.06 31.32
N CYS A 13 -13.04 16.35 30.23
CA CYS A 13 -12.67 16.96 28.96
C CYS A 13 -13.82 17.81 28.43
N SER A 14 -13.57 19.07 28.12
CA SER A 14 -14.55 20.01 27.58
C SER A 14 -14.97 19.71 26.14
N PHE A 15 -14.27 18.80 25.45
CA PHE A 15 -14.53 18.42 24.05
C PHE A 15 -15.34 17.13 23.94
N CYS A 16 -14.95 16.06 24.64
CA CYS A 16 -15.60 14.74 24.56
C CYS A 16 -16.38 14.34 25.83
N GLY A 17 -16.31 15.11 26.90
CA GLY A 17 -17.02 14.85 28.16
C GLY A 17 -16.44 13.73 29.02
N LYS A 18 -15.35 13.06 28.60
CA LYS A 18 -14.70 12.00 29.38
C LYS A 18 -14.05 12.53 30.65
N ASN A 19 -14.12 11.75 31.73
CA ASN A 19 -13.52 12.07 33.02
C ASN A 19 -12.02 11.72 33.04
N GLN A 20 -11.27 12.29 33.99
CA GLN A 20 -9.82 12.06 34.14
C GLN A 20 -9.43 10.57 34.21
N ASP A 21 -10.28 9.71 34.78
CA ASP A 21 -10.00 8.26 34.90
C ASP A 21 -10.19 7.49 33.58
N GLN A 22 -10.84 8.11 32.57
CA GLN A 22 -11.17 7.47 31.30
C GLN A 22 -10.16 7.78 30.18
N VAL A 23 -9.16 8.61 30.46
CA VAL A 23 -8.18 9.09 29.47
C VAL A 23 -6.78 8.98 30.06
N LYS A 24 -5.74 8.79 29.21
CA LYS A 24 -4.37 8.62 29.73
C LYS A 24 -3.82 9.93 30.26
N ARG A 25 -4.21 11.06 29.65
CA ARG A 25 -3.80 12.40 30.10
C ARG A 25 -4.95 13.39 29.93
N LEU A 26 -5.09 14.26 30.91
CA LEU A 26 -5.99 15.40 30.86
C LEU A 26 -5.16 16.68 31.09
N ILE A 27 -5.19 17.58 30.11
CA ILE A 27 -4.39 18.80 30.04
C ILE A 27 -5.29 19.96 30.46
N ALA A 28 -4.85 20.76 31.42
CA ALA A 28 -5.57 21.94 31.89
C ALA A 28 -5.21 23.19 31.07
N GLY A 29 -6.23 23.92 30.62
CA GLY A 29 -6.12 25.20 29.95
C GLY A 29 -6.60 26.37 30.81
N PRO A 30 -6.45 27.61 30.33
CA PRO A 30 -7.02 28.79 30.97
C PRO A 30 -8.55 28.69 31.09
N GLY A 31 -9.14 29.27 32.14
CA GLY A 31 -10.60 29.39 32.25
C GLY A 31 -11.35 28.10 32.60
N ALA A 32 -10.71 27.17 33.34
CA ALA A 32 -11.30 25.87 33.73
C ALA A 32 -11.69 24.96 32.56
N VAL A 33 -11.02 25.10 31.42
CA VAL A 33 -11.14 24.23 30.25
C VAL A 33 -10.13 23.10 30.35
N TYR A 34 -10.53 21.88 30.00
CA TYR A 34 -9.65 20.72 29.98
C TYR A 34 -9.77 19.98 28.65
N ILE A 35 -8.66 19.45 28.14
CA ILE A 35 -8.63 18.64 26.92
C ILE A 35 -7.86 17.34 27.17
N CYS A 36 -8.37 16.21 26.71
CA CYS A 36 -7.69 14.91 26.86
C CYS A 36 -6.74 14.61 25.69
N ASP A 37 -5.85 13.65 25.87
CA ASP A 37 -4.92 13.18 24.84
C ASP A 37 -5.61 12.76 23.55
N GLU A 38 -6.73 12.03 23.64
CA GLU A 38 -7.49 11.61 22.45
C GLU A 38 -8.08 12.80 21.66
N CYS A 39 -8.56 13.84 22.35
CA CYS A 39 -9.08 15.04 21.67
C CYS A 39 -7.96 15.86 21.05
N VAL A 40 -6.76 15.89 21.66
CA VAL A 40 -5.59 16.54 21.08
C VAL A 40 -5.16 15.82 19.80
N GLU A 41 -5.16 14.48 19.79
CA GLU A 41 -4.88 13.68 18.60
C GLU A 41 -5.90 13.95 17.49
N LEU A 42 -7.20 13.89 17.81
CA LEU A 42 -8.26 14.16 16.83
C LEU A 42 -8.20 15.60 16.28
N CYS A 43 -7.96 16.61 17.14
CA CYS A 43 -7.80 17.99 16.67
C CYS A 43 -6.56 18.15 15.78
N ARG A 44 -5.48 17.42 16.06
CA ARG A 44 -4.27 17.42 15.23
C ARG A 44 -4.56 16.85 13.84
N GLU A 45 -5.30 15.75 13.77
CA GLU A 45 -5.75 15.17 12.49
C GLU A 45 -6.57 16.17 11.66
N ILE A 46 -7.54 16.84 12.29
CA ILE A 46 -8.38 17.86 11.61
C ILE A 46 -7.52 19.03 11.08
N ILE A 47 -6.56 19.51 11.88
CA ILE A 47 -5.67 20.62 11.47
C ILE A 47 -4.73 20.18 10.33
N ASP A 48 -4.21 18.96 10.38
CA ASP A 48 -3.34 18.39 9.34
C ASP A 48 -4.09 18.09 8.03
N GLU A 49 -5.42 17.91 8.10
CA GLU A 49 -6.31 17.86 6.94
C GLU A 49 -6.54 19.25 6.33
N GLU A 50 -6.81 20.27 7.14
CA GLU A 50 -7.03 21.64 6.66
C GLU A 50 -5.76 22.28 6.05
N ALA A 51 -4.58 22.01 6.61
CA ALA A 51 -3.31 22.52 6.10
C ALA A 51 -2.92 21.95 4.72
N ALA A 52 -3.53 20.85 4.28
CA ALA A 52 -3.19 20.16 3.03
C ALA A 52 -4.03 20.56 1.81
N GLY A 53 -4.94 21.53 1.95
CA GLY A 53 -5.82 21.96 0.87
C GLY A 53 -6.87 20.90 0.49
N PRO A 54 -7.90 21.26 -0.30
CA PRO A 54 -9.01 20.37 -0.60
C PRO A 54 -8.58 19.35 -1.67
N ALA A 55 -7.88 18.30 -1.28
CA ALA A 55 -7.60 17.17 -2.14
C ALA A 55 -7.31 15.90 -1.33
N LYS A 56 -8.23 14.93 -1.53
CA LYS A 56 -8.02 13.48 -1.44
C LYS A 56 -7.89 12.93 -0.02
N THR A 57 -8.87 12.08 0.30
CA THR A 57 -8.90 11.10 1.38
C THR A 57 -7.51 10.56 1.66
N LYS A 58 -6.84 11.16 2.66
CA LYS A 58 -5.52 10.72 3.08
C LYS A 58 -5.70 9.36 3.75
N VAL A 59 -5.15 8.32 3.13
CA VAL A 59 -4.91 7.03 3.76
C VAL A 59 -3.77 7.21 4.77
N GLY A 60 -4.08 7.86 5.89
CA GLY A 60 -3.17 8.12 7.00
C GLY A 60 -2.98 6.91 7.91
N ALA A 61 -1.73 6.71 8.31
CA ALA A 61 -1.20 5.91 9.41
C ALA A 61 -2.24 5.14 10.26
N GLY A 62 -2.35 3.83 10.02
CA GLY A 62 -3.21 2.91 10.79
C GLY A 62 -4.26 2.17 9.96
N GLN A 63 -4.32 2.41 8.65
CA GLN A 63 -5.31 1.76 7.79
C GLN A 63 -5.14 0.23 7.78
N ARG A 64 -6.10 -0.42 8.43
CA ARG A 64 -6.40 -1.83 8.22
C ARG A 64 -6.62 -2.02 6.72
N THR A 65 -5.72 -2.76 6.07
CA THR A 65 -5.91 -3.19 4.70
C THR A 65 -7.32 -3.74 4.55
N PRO A 66 -8.12 -3.26 3.57
CA PRO A 66 -9.50 -3.69 3.42
C PRO A 66 -9.54 -5.22 3.30
N PRO A 67 -10.50 -5.90 3.95
CA PRO A 67 -10.62 -7.34 3.85
C PRO A 67 -10.82 -7.76 2.39
N PRO A 68 -10.39 -8.97 1.99
CA PRO A 68 -10.42 -9.40 0.59
C PRO A 68 -11.79 -9.24 -0.07
N LYS A 69 -12.88 -9.40 0.68
CA LYS A 69 -14.24 -9.21 0.15
C LYS A 69 -14.49 -7.77 -0.30
N GLN A 70 -14.05 -6.77 0.48
CA GLN A 70 -14.21 -5.36 0.11
C GLN A 70 -13.35 -4.99 -1.11
N ILE A 71 -12.13 -5.54 -1.21
CA ILE A 71 -11.28 -5.36 -2.40
C ILE A 71 -11.98 -5.94 -3.62
N PHE A 72 -12.54 -7.15 -3.50
CA PHE A 72 -13.24 -7.82 -4.58
C PHE A 72 -14.48 -7.04 -5.04
N ASP A 73 -15.29 -6.56 -4.10
CA ASP A 73 -16.51 -5.81 -4.39
C ASP A 73 -16.15 -4.49 -5.11
N SER A 74 -15.13 -3.77 -4.61
CA SER A 74 -14.63 -2.54 -5.24
C SER A 74 -14.08 -2.78 -6.64
N LEU A 75 -13.31 -3.87 -6.86
CA LEU A 75 -12.85 -4.25 -8.19
C LEU A 75 -14.01 -4.58 -9.12
N SER A 76 -15.10 -5.13 -8.59
CA SER A 76 -16.29 -5.51 -9.36
C SER A 76 -17.12 -4.31 -9.85
N GLU A 77 -16.97 -3.14 -9.22
CA GLU A 77 -17.59 -1.89 -9.70
C GLU A 77 -17.01 -1.42 -11.03
N TYR A 78 -15.72 -1.70 -11.28
CA TYR A 78 -15.01 -1.23 -12.48
C TYR A 78 -14.69 -2.35 -13.47
N VAL A 79 -14.54 -3.60 -13.00
CA VAL A 79 -14.18 -4.76 -13.83
C VAL A 79 -15.30 -5.80 -13.81
N VAL A 80 -15.99 -5.89 -14.94
CA VAL A 80 -17.05 -6.87 -15.17
C VAL A 80 -16.46 -8.24 -15.48
N GLY A 81 -16.93 -9.27 -14.78
CA GLY A 81 -16.41 -10.63 -14.88
C GLY A 81 -15.05 -10.80 -14.22
N GLN A 82 -14.23 -11.73 -14.72
CA GLN A 82 -12.89 -12.05 -14.18
C GLN A 82 -12.89 -12.44 -12.69
N GLU A 83 -13.95 -13.14 -12.24
CA GLU A 83 -14.18 -13.46 -10.82
C GLU A 83 -13.01 -14.16 -10.14
N GLN A 84 -12.37 -15.11 -10.85
CA GLN A 84 -11.19 -15.79 -10.34
C GLN A 84 -10.01 -14.83 -10.13
N ALA A 85 -9.73 -13.95 -11.10
CA ALA A 85 -8.64 -12.99 -11.01
C ALA A 85 -8.88 -11.97 -9.89
N LYS A 86 -10.10 -11.43 -9.78
CA LYS A 86 -10.50 -10.52 -8.69
C LYS A 86 -10.32 -11.18 -7.32
N LYS A 87 -10.72 -12.45 -7.17
CA LYS A 87 -10.58 -13.19 -5.91
C LYS A 87 -9.10 -13.39 -5.53
N VAL A 88 -8.28 -13.83 -6.48
CA VAL A 88 -6.83 -14.04 -6.26
C VAL A 88 -6.15 -12.73 -5.89
N LEU A 89 -6.39 -11.67 -6.65
CA LEU A 89 -5.87 -10.32 -6.37
C LEU A 89 -6.23 -9.86 -4.96
N SER A 90 -7.50 -9.97 -4.60
CA SER A 90 -8.01 -9.49 -3.31
C SER A 90 -7.31 -10.17 -2.13
N VAL A 91 -7.07 -11.47 -2.22
CA VAL A 91 -6.36 -12.22 -1.17
C VAL A 91 -4.87 -11.88 -1.16
N ALA A 92 -4.22 -11.88 -2.33
CA ALA A 92 -2.79 -11.63 -2.45
C ALA A 92 -2.41 -10.23 -1.95
N VAL A 93 -3.19 -9.21 -2.32
CA VAL A 93 -3.02 -7.82 -1.88
C VAL A 93 -3.22 -7.68 -0.38
N TYR A 94 -4.29 -8.29 0.16
CA TYR A 94 -4.54 -8.27 1.59
C TYR A 94 -3.36 -8.86 2.37
N ASN A 95 -2.85 -10.01 1.94
CA ASN A 95 -1.71 -10.67 2.56
C ASN A 95 -0.43 -9.83 2.39
N HIS A 96 -0.21 -9.20 1.23
CA HIS A 96 0.95 -8.35 0.97
C HIS A 96 1.03 -7.18 1.94
N TYR A 97 -0.05 -6.41 2.11
CA TYR A 97 -0.04 -5.29 3.06
C TYR A 97 -0.11 -5.75 4.51
N LYS A 98 -0.72 -6.91 4.80
CA LYS A 98 -0.62 -7.51 6.14
C LYS A 98 0.83 -7.79 6.48
N ARG A 99 1.60 -8.38 5.56
CA ARG A 99 3.05 -8.62 5.71
C ARG A 99 3.81 -7.32 5.98
N ILE A 100 3.65 -6.30 5.12
CA ILE A 100 4.33 -5.00 5.27
C ILE A 100 4.03 -4.38 6.65
N ASN A 101 2.78 -4.41 7.08
CA ASN A 101 2.38 -3.85 8.37
C ASN A 101 2.83 -4.72 9.57
N SER A 102 2.98 -6.05 9.39
CA SER A 102 3.42 -6.98 10.44
C SER A 102 4.95 -6.99 10.64
N SER A 103 5.73 -6.68 9.60
CA SER A 103 7.18 -6.49 9.68
C SER A 103 7.59 -5.41 10.69
N SER A 104 6.65 -4.58 11.16
CA SER A 104 6.84 -3.54 12.18
C SER A 104 6.68 -4.02 13.64
N GLY A 105 6.58 -5.33 13.91
CA GLY A 105 6.87 -5.88 15.24
C GLY A 105 5.77 -6.65 15.98
N GLN A 106 4.87 -7.38 15.29
CA GLN A 106 3.91 -8.26 15.98
C GLN A 106 3.78 -9.64 15.30
N ASN A 107 4.10 -10.69 16.08
CA ASN A 107 4.08 -12.13 15.78
C ASN A 107 5.25 -12.71 14.94
N PRO A 108 6.31 -13.24 15.59
CA PRO A 108 7.38 -14.00 14.92
C PRO A 108 6.95 -15.39 14.41
N ASP A 109 5.71 -15.81 14.64
CA ASP A 109 5.26 -17.20 14.40
C ASP A 109 4.65 -17.43 12.99
N VAL A 110 4.56 -16.38 12.16
CA VAL A 110 4.00 -16.48 10.80
C VAL A 110 4.90 -15.76 9.81
N GLU A 111 5.75 -16.52 9.12
CA GLU A 111 6.49 -16.04 7.96
C GLU A 111 5.50 -15.86 6.78
N LEU A 112 5.28 -14.62 6.37
CA LEU A 112 4.48 -14.30 5.18
C LEU A 112 5.43 -14.09 4.00
N GLU A 113 5.37 -14.98 3.01
CA GLU A 113 6.16 -14.88 1.79
C GLU A 113 5.66 -13.78 0.84
N LYS A 114 6.57 -13.23 0.03
CA LYS A 114 6.22 -12.28 -1.04
C LYS A 114 5.38 -13.01 -2.09
N SER A 115 4.16 -12.53 -2.33
CA SER A 115 3.25 -13.07 -3.34
C SER A 115 3.21 -12.17 -4.56
N ASN A 116 3.97 -12.53 -5.60
CA ASN A 116 3.86 -11.90 -6.91
C ASN A 116 2.72 -12.55 -7.71
N ILE A 117 2.09 -11.80 -8.62
CA ILE A 117 0.93 -12.27 -9.38
C ILE A 117 1.25 -12.25 -10.87
N LEU A 118 1.00 -13.37 -11.54
CA LEU A 118 1.06 -13.48 -13.00
C LEU A 118 -0.36 -13.53 -13.57
N PHE A 119 -0.72 -12.54 -14.39
CA PHE A 119 -1.98 -12.55 -15.12
C PHE A 119 -1.83 -13.30 -16.44
N VAL A 120 -2.64 -14.35 -16.63
CA VAL A 120 -2.70 -15.09 -17.90
C VAL A 120 -4.08 -14.91 -18.51
N GLY A 121 -4.12 -14.50 -19.77
CA GLY A 121 -5.36 -14.32 -20.52
C GLY A 121 -5.13 -13.59 -21.85
N PRO A 122 -6.09 -13.60 -22.77
CA PRO A 122 -5.96 -12.95 -24.07
C PRO A 122 -5.84 -11.42 -23.95
N THR A 123 -5.54 -10.76 -25.06
CA THR A 123 -5.51 -9.29 -25.12
C THR A 123 -6.93 -8.73 -24.94
N GLY A 124 -7.04 -7.51 -24.40
CA GLY A 124 -8.32 -6.80 -24.26
C GLY A 124 -9.26 -7.26 -23.15
N VAL A 125 -8.92 -8.29 -22.34
CA VAL A 125 -9.80 -8.78 -21.25
C VAL A 125 -9.73 -7.97 -19.94
N GLY A 126 -8.95 -6.89 -19.93
CA GLY A 126 -8.88 -5.98 -18.77
C GLY A 126 -7.76 -6.27 -17.76
N LYS A 127 -6.70 -7.02 -18.11
CA LYS A 127 -5.55 -7.30 -17.22
C LYS A 127 -4.92 -6.00 -16.67
N THR A 128 -4.51 -5.10 -17.57
CA THR A 128 -3.93 -3.79 -17.21
C THR A 128 -4.94 -2.90 -16.49
N HIS A 129 -6.23 -3.04 -16.81
CA HIS A 129 -7.30 -2.26 -16.15
C HIS A 129 -7.54 -2.71 -14.70
N LEU A 130 -7.49 -4.03 -14.42
CA LEU A 130 -7.55 -4.60 -13.07
C LEU A 130 -6.44 -4.04 -12.18
N ALA A 131 -5.19 -4.11 -12.64
CA ALA A 131 -4.02 -3.62 -11.89
C ALA A 131 -4.13 -2.12 -11.58
N ARG A 132 -4.52 -1.31 -12.58
CA ARG A 132 -4.69 0.14 -12.42
C ARG A 132 -5.83 0.49 -11.45
N THR A 133 -6.94 -0.24 -11.52
CA THR A 133 -8.09 -0.05 -10.63
C THR A 133 -7.70 -0.38 -9.19
N LEU A 134 -7.00 -1.49 -8.99
CA LEU A 134 -6.49 -1.89 -7.69
C LEU A 134 -5.59 -0.82 -7.07
N ALA A 135 -4.63 -0.29 -7.83
CA ALA A 135 -3.75 0.75 -7.33
C ALA A 135 -4.50 2.04 -6.95
N LYS A 136 -5.47 2.47 -7.77
CA LYS A 136 -6.33 3.62 -7.46
C LYS A 136 -7.16 3.42 -6.20
N MET A 137 -7.71 2.22 -6.02
CA MET A 137 -8.53 1.86 -4.85
C MET A 137 -7.70 1.90 -3.56
N LEU A 138 -6.43 1.51 -3.62
CA LEU A 138 -5.52 1.47 -2.48
C LEU A 138 -4.77 2.79 -2.22
N ASP A 139 -4.89 3.76 -3.13
CA ASP A 139 -4.12 5.03 -3.11
C ASP A 139 -2.60 4.84 -3.03
N VAL A 140 -2.07 3.83 -3.72
CA VAL A 140 -0.63 3.53 -3.73
C VAL A 140 0.04 3.93 -5.04
N PRO A 141 1.37 4.23 -5.01
CA PRO A 141 2.13 4.50 -6.23
C PRO A 141 2.01 3.33 -7.21
N PHE A 142 1.93 3.65 -8.50
CA PHE A 142 1.74 2.65 -9.53
C PHE A 142 2.56 2.99 -10.76
N THR A 143 3.31 2.01 -11.23
CA THR A 143 4.06 2.09 -12.48
C THR A 143 3.69 0.95 -13.42
N ILE A 144 3.70 1.24 -14.71
CA ILE A 144 3.55 0.25 -15.77
C ILE A 144 4.86 0.23 -16.54
N ALA A 145 5.43 -0.96 -16.69
CA ALA A 145 6.57 -1.22 -17.56
C ALA A 145 6.15 -2.17 -18.68
N ASP A 146 6.61 -1.90 -19.89
CA ASP A 146 6.45 -2.81 -21.03
C ASP A 146 7.71 -3.67 -21.13
N ALA A 147 7.58 -4.99 -21.02
CA ALA A 147 8.73 -5.89 -21.05
C ALA A 147 9.48 -5.85 -22.40
N THR A 148 8.85 -5.42 -23.49
CA THR A 148 9.50 -5.32 -24.81
C THR A 148 10.51 -4.18 -24.91
N ALA A 149 10.36 -3.15 -24.08
CA ALA A 149 11.26 -2.00 -24.04
C ALA A 149 12.52 -2.26 -23.20
N LEU A 150 12.50 -3.31 -22.37
CA LEU A 150 13.55 -3.63 -21.43
C LEU A 150 14.74 -4.30 -22.11
N THR A 151 15.95 -3.94 -21.68
CA THR A 151 17.20 -4.58 -22.09
C THR A 151 18.12 -4.79 -20.90
N GLU A 152 19.05 -5.74 -21.02
CA GLU A 152 20.12 -5.92 -20.04
C GLU A 152 20.95 -4.63 -19.89
N ALA A 153 21.41 -4.34 -18.67
CA ALA A 153 22.22 -3.17 -18.38
C ALA A 153 23.42 -3.04 -19.33
N GLY A 154 23.62 -1.84 -19.87
CA GLY A 154 24.69 -1.54 -20.83
C GLY A 154 24.34 -1.77 -22.31
N TYR A 155 23.07 -2.08 -22.62
CA TYR A 155 22.56 -2.17 -24.00
C TYR A 155 21.63 -0.99 -24.35
N VAL A 156 21.27 -0.86 -25.63
CA VAL A 156 20.35 0.17 -26.12
C VAL A 156 18.91 -0.26 -25.82
N GLY A 157 18.28 0.38 -24.84
CA GLY A 157 16.91 0.11 -24.40
C GLY A 157 16.65 0.73 -23.02
N GLU A 158 15.51 0.42 -22.42
CA GLU A 158 15.21 0.82 -21.04
C GLU A 158 15.85 -0.17 -20.06
N ASP A 159 16.60 0.34 -19.08
CA ASP A 159 17.15 -0.49 -18.01
C ASP A 159 16.01 -0.95 -17.08
N VAL A 160 16.10 -2.19 -16.61
CA VAL A 160 15.16 -2.79 -15.67
C VAL A 160 15.09 -1.98 -14.36
N GLU A 161 16.16 -1.32 -13.95
CA GLU A 161 16.17 -0.43 -12.77
C GLU A 161 15.28 0.81 -12.94
N ASN A 162 15.02 1.28 -14.18
CA ASN A 162 14.17 2.44 -14.44
C ASN A 162 12.72 2.19 -14.02
N ILE A 163 12.27 0.93 -13.95
CA ILE A 163 10.95 0.57 -13.43
C ILE A 163 10.78 1.10 -11.99
N LEU A 164 11.80 0.92 -11.15
CA LEU A 164 11.79 1.39 -9.76
C LEU A 164 11.91 2.90 -9.69
N LEU A 165 12.70 3.52 -10.58
CA LEU A 165 12.77 4.98 -10.69
C LEU A 165 11.39 5.57 -10.99
N HIS A 166 10.66 5.00 -11.95
CA HIS A 166 9.29 5.43 -12.28
C HIS A 166 8.32 5.24 -11.10
N LEU A 167 8.47 4.16 -10.32
CA LEU A 167 7.66 3.95 -9.11
C LEU A 167 7.97 5.01 -8.04
N ILE A 168 9.24 5.33 -7.81
CA ILE A 168 9.68 6.36 -6.86
C ILE A 168 9.17 7.74 -7.29
N GLN A 169 9.23 8.05 -8.59
CA GLN A 169 8.63 9.28 -9.13
C GLN A 169 7.11 9.32 -8.91
N ALA A 170 6.40 8.21 -9.14
CA ALA A 170 4.97 8.11 -8.85
C ALA A 170 4.64 8.17 -7.34
N ALA A 171 5.65 8.01 -6.49
CA ALA A 171 5.58 8.17 -5.05
C ALA A 171 6.04 9.56 -4.57
N ASP A 172 6.24 10.53 -5.47
CA ASP A 172 6.78 11.86 -5.15
C ASP A 172 8.13 11.80 -4.42
N PHE A 173 8.97 10.81 -4.78
CA PHE A 173 10.26 10.52 -4.16
C PHE A 173 10.20 10.06 -2.69
N ASP A 174 9.02 9.68 -2.20
CA ASP A 174 8.85 9.05 -0.89
C ASP A 174 9.11 7.53 -0.98
N VAL A 175 10.23 7.09 -0.41
CA VAL A 175 10.64 5.68 -0.39
C VAL A 175 9.65 4.82 0.40
N GLN A 176 9.15 5.30 1.54
CA GLN A 176 8.19 4.53 2.36
C GLN A 176 6.86 4.34 1.63
N ARG A 177 6.45 5.35 0.85
CA ARG A 177 5.28 5.24 -0.02
C ARG A 177 5.55 4.30 -1.20
N ALA A 178 6.74 4.35 -1.80
CA ALA A 178 7.13 3.48 -2.91
C ALA A 178 7.21 1.99 -2.52
N GLU A 179 7.63 1.68 -1.29
CA GLU A 179 7.63 0.30 -0.74
C GLU A 179 6.23 -0.34 -0.71
N ARG A 180 5.18 0.48 -0.70
CA ARG A 180 3.77 0.07 -0.74
C ARG A 180 3.19 0.10 -2.16
N GLY A 181 3.99 0.50 -3.14
CA GLY A 181 3.59 0.68 -4.52
C GLY A 181 3.38 -0.64 -5.27
N ILE A 182 2.76 -0.53 -6.44
CA ILE A 182 2.48 -1.65 -7.34
C ILE A 182 3.25 -1.44 -8.65
N VAL A 183 4.03 -2.46 -9.01
CA VAL A 183 4.67 -2.57 -10.33
C VAL A 183 3.85 -3.53 -11.19
N TYR A 184 3.44 -3.07 -12.38
CA TYR A 184 2.80 -3.93 -13.37
C TYR A 184 3.69 -4.02 -14.61
N ILE A 185 4.08 -5.25 -14.97
CA ILE A 185 4.90 -5.52 -16.17
C ILE A 185 3.97 -6.14 -17.22
N ASP A 186 3.73 -5.43 -18.31
CA ASP A 186 2.96 -5.92 -19.45
C ASP A 186 3.87 -6.67 -20.45
N GLU A 187 3.27 -7.45 -21.33
CA GLU A 187 3.96 -8.18 -22.41
C GLU A 187 5.12 -9.10 -21.95
N ILE A 188 5.05 -9.64 -20.74
CA ILE A 188 6.08 -10.55 -20.19
C ILE A 188 6.30 -11.81 -21.06
N ASP A 189 5.32 -12.19 -21.89
CA ASP A 189 5.48 -13.28 -22.85
C ASP A 189 6.55 -12.99 -23.91
N LYS A 190 6.85 -11.72 -24.19
CA LYS A 190 7.80 -11.31 -25.24
C LYS A 190 9.25 -11.52 -24.88
N ILE A 191 9.56 -11.53 -23.59
CA ILE A 191 10.91 -11.82 -23.09
C ILE A 191 11.13 -13.31 -22.83
N SER A 192 10.15 -14.17 -23.14
CA SER A 192 10.28 -15.62 -23.00
C SER A 192 11.26 -16.21 -24.02
N ARG A 193 12.03 -17.22 -23.59
CA ARG A 193 12.93 -17.95 -24.48
C ARG A 193 12.12 -18.71 -25.54
N LYS A 194 12.56 -18.63 -26.81
CA LYS A 194 11.92 -19.35 -27.93
C LYS A 194 12.41 -20.81 -28.09
N SER A 195 13.45 -21.23 -27.38
CA SER A 195 14.03 -22.58 -27.48
C SER A 195 14.78 -23.02 -26.22
N ASP A 196 14.77 -24.32 -25.93
CA ASP A 196 15.45 -24.93 -24.77
C ASP A 196 16.98 -24.94 -24.87
N ASN A 197 17.55 -24.79 -26.07
CA ASN A 197 18.99 -24.71 -26.23
C ASN A 197 19.51 -23.36 -25.71
N PRO A 198 20.52 -23.34 -24.82
CA PRO A 198 21.19 -22.10 -24.43
C PRO A 198 21.69 -21.41 -25.70
N SER A 199 21.21 -20.20 -25.93
CA SER A 199 21.66 -19.40 -27.08
C SER A 199 23.17 -19.22 -26.99
N ILE A 200 23.88 -19.58 -28.06
CA ILE A 200 25.34 -19.41 -28.18
C ILE A 200 25.70 -17.91 -28.24
N THR A 201 24.77 -17.06 -28.68
CA THR A 201 24.89 -15.60 -28.65
C THR A 201 24.18 -15.04 -27.42
N ARG A 202 24.79 -14.06 -26.72
CA ARG A 202 24.23 -13.41 -25.52
C ARG A 202 22.83 -12.85 -25.81
N ASP A 203 21.83 -13.29 -25.05
CA ASP A 203 20.43 -12.84 -25.15
C ASP A 203 20.18 -11.67 -24.20
N VAL A 204 20.24 -10.46 -24.74
CA VAL A 204 20.22 -9.21 -23.98
C VAL A 204 18.80 -8.64 -23.79
N SER A 205 17.81 -9.19 -24.48
CA SER A 205 16.40 -8.74 -24.46
C SER A 205 15.43 -9.81 -23.96
N GLY A 206 15.82 -11.09 -23.95
CA GLY A 206 15.03 -12.18 -23.37
C GLY A 206 15.54 -12.53 -21.98
N GLU A 207 16.42 -13.52 -21.90
CA GLU A 207 16.92 -14.03 -20.62
C GLU A 207 17.68 -13.00 -19.78
N GLY A 208 18.49 -12.13 -20.38
CA GLY A 208 19.19 -11.07 -19.65
C GLY A 208 18.23 -10.16 -18.87
N VAL A 209 17.07 -9.85 -19.45
CA VAL A 209 16.00 -9.09 -18.79
C VAL A 209 15.38 -9.91 -17.66
N GLN A 210 15.10 -11.21 -17.88
CA GLN A 210 14.57 -12.08 -16.83
C GLN A 210 15.51 -12.16 -15.62
N GLN A 211 16.83 -12.30 -15.85
CA GLN A 211 17.83 -12.33 -14.79
C GLN A 211 17.93 -11.00 -14.03
N ALA A 212 17.81 -9.87 -14.72
CA ALA A 212 17.77 -8.56 -14.08
C ALA A 212 16.49 -8.38 -13.25
N LEU A 213 15.34 -8.83 -13.76
CA LEU A 213 14.06 -8.78 -13.04
C LEU A 213 14.07 -9.63 -11.76
N LEU A 214 14.76 -10.78 -11.75
CA LEU A 214 14.89 -11.61 -10.54
C LEU A 214 15.47 -10.83 -9.37
N LYS A 215 16.46 -9.96 -9.60
CA LYS A 215 17.07 -9.13 -8.55
C LYS A 215 16.10 -8.12 -7.91
N ILE A 216 15.00 -7.79 -8.59
CA ILE A 216 13.95 -6.88 -8.10
C ILE A 216 12.78 -7.67 -7.47
N ILE A 217 12.55 -8.89 -7.98
CA ILE A 217 11.44 -9.74 -7.57
C ILE A 217 11.78 -10.55 -6.31
N GLU A 218 13.02 -10.97 -6.14
CA GLU A 218 13.55 -11.60 -4.91
C GLU A 218 13.85 -10.54 -3.84
#